data_AF-A0A6I2LW55-F1
#
_entry.id   AF-A0A6I2LW55-F1
#
_cell.length_a   1.000
_cell.length_b   1.000
_cell.length_c   1.000
_cell.angle_alpha   90.00
_cell.angle_beta   90.00
_cell.angle_gamma   90.00
#
_symmetry.space_group_name_H-M   'P 1'
#
loop_
_entity.id
_entity.type
_entity.pdbx_description
1 polymer ?
#
loop_
_entity_poly.entity_id
_entity_poly.type
_entity_poly.pdbx_seq_one_letter_code
_entity_poly.pdbx_strand_id
1 'polypeptide(L)'
;MRRVALALMLTATVAFLVSSVTFALSGGPQGVMLSLAGDLPFASGARGWPDLPALLPVPPPDPSPPPALARPSGKALQLLLVLVWAAVLFHAIRASFRVRAAALGIRQQERSGTPDRPAEMLAMAGALTGAAAWPWIADRSAIAGMLAAGATSAFSILAALGDAGPAPEVPRRTSVGIFAGWTVVSLYASFAAVLTGQLGVSATLAAVIAVGFLLVTAINVQFRLGPMIGFSLAIMWAMIGIAAQSVGADLSVTLAAVAAIAGLAAVMVRVMS
;
A
#
# COMPACT_ATOMS: atom_id res chain seq x y z
N MET A 1 28.89 8.51 6.86
CA MET A 1 27.60 8.48 6.11
C MET A 1 26.73 7.26 6.46
N ARG A 2 27.22 6.02 6.37
CA ARG A 2 26.41 4.80 6.64
C ARG A 2 25.71 4.76 8.01
N ARG A 3 26.41 5.14 9.09
CA ARG A 3 25.82 5.22 10.44
C ARG A 3 24.67 6.24 10.52
N VAL A 4 24.80 7.36 9.81
CA VAL A 4 23.76 8.40 9.73
C VAL A 4 22.55 7.89 8.95
N ALA A 5 22.77 7.26 7.80
CA ALA A 5 21.68 6.66 7.01
C ALA A 5 20.93 5.57 7.79
N LEU A 6 21.65 4.72 8.53
CA LEU A 6 21.03 3.75 9.45
C LEU A 6 20.21 4.45 10.54
N ALA A 7 20.77 5.46 11.21
CA ALA A 7 20.08 6.18 12.28
C ALA A 7 18.79 6.83 11.77
N LEU A 8 18.83 7.46 10.60
CA LEU A 8 17.66 8.02 9.93
C LEU A 8 16.62 6.94 9.62
N MET A 9 17.04 5.81 9.06
CA MET A 9 16.15 4.70 8.74
C MET A 9 15.49 4.12 10.00
N LEU A 10 16.25 3.88 11.08
CA LEU A 10 15.72 3.40 12.36
C LEU A 10 14.71 4.39 12.96
N THR A 11 15.04 5.69 12.92
CA THR A 11 14.15 6.75 13.41
C THR A 11 12.86 6.78 12.60
N ALA A 12 12.95 6.70 11.27
CA ALA A 12 11.79 6.65 10.38
C ALA A 12 10.95 5.38 10.58
N THR A 13 11.57 4.23 10.86
CA THR A 13 10.86 3.00 11.21
C THR A 13 10.05 3.17 12.48
N VAL A 14 10.65 3.71 13.55
CA VAL A 14 9.94 3.96 14.81
C VAL A 14 8.80 4.96 14.60
N ALA A 15 9.06 6.06 13.88
CA ALA A 15 8.04 7.05 13.55
C ALA A 15 6.86 6.44 12.76
N PHE A 16 7.14 5.59 11.77
CA PHE A 16 6.12 4.86 11.02
C PHE A 16 5.29 3.94 11.90
N LEU A 17 5.91 3.12 12.76
CA LEU A 17 5.21 2.21 13.65
C LEU A 17 4.33 2.97 14.65
N VAL A 18 4.90 3.97 15.34
CA VAL A 18 4.15 4.80 16.30
C VAL A 18 3.00 5.53 15.60
N SER A 19 3.26 6.15 14.46
CA SER A 19 2.23 6.88 13.70
C SER A 19 1.12 5.95 13.23
N SER A 20 1.44 4.81 12.63
CA SER A 20 0.44 3.87 12.11
C SER A 20 -0.38 3.21 13.22
N VAL A 21 0.22 2.84 14.35
CA VAL A 21 -0.51 2.32 15.53
C VAL A 21 -1.40 3.41 16.13
N THR A 22 -0.87 4.62 16.33
CA THR A 22 -1.64 5.75 16.88
C THR A 22 -2.82 6.07 15.97
N PHE A 23 -2.60 6.12 14.66
CA PHE A 23 -3.65 6.36 13.69
C PHE A 23 -4.68 5.23 13.70
N ALA A 24 -4.25 3.97 13.74
CA ALA A 24 -5.14 2.81 13.80
C ALA A 24 -6.03 2.78 15.06
N LEU A 25 -5.50 3.27 16.19
CA LEU A 25 -6.21 3.29 17.48
C LEU A 25 -7.04 4.54 17.73
N SER A 26 -6.68 5.67 17.12
CA SER A 26 -7.50 6.89 17.19
C SER A 26 -8.86 6.59 16.53
N GLY A 27 -9.92 6.52 17.35
CA GLY A 27 -11.28 6.11 16.97
C GLY A 27 -12.01 7.09 16.05
N GLY A 28 -11.30 7.69 15.09
CA GLY A 28 -11.92 8.42 14.00
C GLY A 28 -12.72 7.50 13.09
N PRO A 29 -13.42 8.08 12.09
CA PRO A 29 -14.22 7.31 11.15
C PRO A 29 -13.36 6.17 10.59
N GLN A 30 -13.87 4.94 10.66
CA GLN A 30 -13.19 3.82 10.02
C GLN A 30 -13.12 4.12 8.53
N GLY A 31 -11.96 3.86 7.92
CA GLY A 31 -11.79 3.99 6.48
C GLY A 31 -12.88 3.19 5.80
N VAL A 32 -13.87 3.89 5.24
CA VAL A 32 -14.85 3.33 4.33
C VAL A 32 -14.10 3.03 3.06
N MET A 33 -13.25 1.99 3.08
CA MET A 33 -12.78 1.36 1.86
C MET A 33 -13.97 0.58 1.33
N LEU A 34 -14.97 1.32 0.85
CA LEU A 34 -16.18 0.76 0.30
C LEU A 34 -16.96 -0.12 1.30
N SER A 35 -17.50 0.49 2.36
CA SER A 35 -18.79 -0.01 2.86
C SER A 35 -19.83 0.28 1.77
N LEU A 36 -19.80 -0.51 0.70
CA LEU A 36 -20.84 -0.62 -0.31
C LEU A 36 -22.15 -1.16 0.31
N ALA A 37 -22.09 -1.62 1.55
CA ALA A 37 -23.21 -1.94 2.41
C ALA A 37 -23.89 -0.70 3.03
N GLY A 38 -23.54 0.52 2.59
CA GLY A 38 -24.40 1.68 2.81
C GLY A 38 -25.68 1.49 2.02
N ASP A 39 -26.77 1.19 2.72
CA ASP A 39 -28.14 1.07 2.21
C ASP A 39 -28.40 2.04 1.07
N LEU A 40 -28.29 1.56 -0.17
CA LEU A 40 -28.88 2.24 -1.30
C LEU A 40 -30.40 2.05 -1.13
N PRO A 41 -31.21 3.12 -0.97
CA PRO A 41 -32.68 3.02 -1.00
C PRO A 41 -33.20 2.68 -2.41
N PHE A 42 -32.37 2.09 -3.27
CA PHE A 42 -32.67 1.78 -4.66
C PHE A 42 -33.08 0.31 -4.88
N ALA A 43 -33.14 -0.50 -3.82
CA ALA A 43 -33.66 -1.86 -3.87
C ALA A 43 -35.20 -1.94 -3.76
N SER A 44 -35.93 -1.07 -4.47
CA SER A 44 -37.36 -1.26 -4.76
C SER A 44 -37.86 -0.20 -5.76
N GLY A 45 -37.41 -0.24 -7.02
CA GLY A 45 -37.82 0.82 -7.96
C GLY A 45 -37.57 0.62 -9.45
N ALA A 46 -37.38 -0.60 -9.93
CA ALA A 46 -37.50 -0.85 -11.37
C ALA A 46 -38.99 -0.93 -11.75
N ARG A 47 -39.63 0.22 -11.97
CA ARG A 47 -40.75 0.42 -12.93
C ARG A 47 -41.23 1.88 -12.94
N GLY A 48 -40.77 2.60 -13.96
CA GLY A 48 -41.44 3.72 -14.61
C GLY A 48 -41.72 4.95 -13.77
N TRP A 49 -40.86 5.97 -13.84
CA TRP A 49 -41.25 7.35 -13.54
C TRP A 49 -40.63 8.34 -14.55
N PRO A 50 -41.42 9.29 -15.08
CA PRO A 50 -40.94 10.43 -15.83
C PRO A 50 -40.51 11.57 -14.88
N ASP A 51 -39.63 12.43 -15.39
CA ASP A 51 -39.13 13.73 -14.88
C ASP A 51 -39.68 14.21 -13.52
N LEU A 52 -38.88 14.05 -12.45
CA LEU A 52 -39.02 14.83 -11.22
C LEU A 52 -37.89 15.87 -11.15
N PRO A 53 -38.21 17.17 -10.92
CA PRO A 53 -37.21 18.21 -10.81
C PRO A 53 -36.39 18.06 -9.53
N ALA A 54 -35.08 18.31 -9.68
CA ALA A 54 -34.06 18.27 -8.65
C ALA A 54 -34.37 19.18 -7.45
N LEU A 55 -34.91 18.63 -6.37
CA LEU A 55 -35.10 19.34 -5.09
C LEU A 55 -34.89 18.47 -3.84
N LEU A 56 -34.16 17.35 -3.95
CA LEU A 56 -33.59 16.73 -2.77
C LEU A 56 -32.22 17.34 -2.51
N PRO A 57 -31.98 17.95 -1.33
CA PRO A 57 -30.64 18.32 -0.93
C PRO A 57 -29.81 17.03 -0.94
N VAL A 58 -28.92 16.91 -1.92
CA VAL A 58 -27.86 15.91 -1.87
C VAL A 58 -27.11 16.23 -0.58
N PRO A 59 -27.12 15.35 0.44
CA PRO A 59 -26.37 15.59 1.65
C PRO A 59 -24.93 15.88 1.21
N PRO A 60 -24.29 16.92 1.78
CA PRO A 60 -22.92 17.26 1.41
C PRO A 60 -22.10 15.97 1.51
N PRO A 61 -21.32 15.62 0.46
CA PRO A 61 -20.55 14.40 0.47
C PRO A 61 -19.71 14.40 1.74
N ASP A 62 -19.84 13.32 2.52
CA ASP A 62 -19.12 13.18 3.79
C ASP A 62 -17.63 13.48 3.54
N PRO A 63 -17.00 14.28 4.43
CA PRO A 63 -15.67 14.80 4.21
C PRO A 63 -14.69 13.64 4.09
N SER A 64 -14.22 13.40 2.86
CA SER A 64 -13.09 12.55 2.45
C SER A 64 -13.09 11.11 3.01
N PRO A 65 -13.14 10.06 2.16
CA PRO A 65 -12.94 8.69 2.63
C PRO A 65 -11.59 8.60 3.35
N PRO A 66 -11.55 8.05 4.59
CA PRO A 66 -10.28 7.96 5.31
C PRO A 66 -9.28 7.08 4.55
N PRO A 67 -7.98 7.22 4.84
CA PRO A 67 -6.94 6.35 4.27
C PRO A 67 -7.20 4.89 4.66
N ALA A 68 -7.95 4.21 3.80
CA ALA A 68 -8.52 2.89 3.98
C ALA A 68 -7.55 1.81 4.51
N LEU A 69 -6.29 1.89 4.08
CA LEU A 69 -5.26 0.91 4.43
C LEU A 69 -4.52 1.26 5.73
N ALA A 70 -4.67 2.47 6.26
CA ALA A 70 -4.18 2.85 7.58
C ALA A 70 -5.16 2.50 8.72
N ARG A 71 -6.46 2.34 8.39
CA ARG A 71 -7.51 1.82 9.29
C ARG A 71 -8.34 0.74 8.59
N PRO A 72 -7.76 -0.45 8.34
CA PRO A 72 -8.48 -1.52 7.66
C PRO A 72 -9.63 -2.09 8.52
N SER A 73 -10.83 -2.15 7.95
CA SER A 73 -12.03 -2.77 8.56
C SER A 73 -12.02 -4.30 8.49
N GLY A 74 -11.44 -4.88 7.43
CA GLY A 74 -11.40 -6.33 7.22
C GLY A 74 -10.21 -7.02 7.89
N LYS A 75 -10.44 -8.20 8.49
CA LYS A 75 -9.41 -9.04 9.13
C LYS A 75 -8.21 -9.32 8.23
N ALA A 76 -8.45 -9.55 6.93
CA ALA A 76 -7.38 -9.78 5.95
C ALA A 76 -6.46 -8.56 5.80
N LEU A 77 -7.03 -7.36 5.67
CA LEU A 77 -6.25 -6.12 5.55
C LEU A 77 -5.59 -5.72 6.87
N GLN A 78 -6.22 -6.02 8.02
CA GLN A 78 -5.59 -5.87 9.34
C GLN A 78 -4.36 -6.77 9.48
N LEU A 79 -4.47 -8.03 9.06
CA LEU A 79 -3.33 -8.95 9.08
C LEU A 79 -2.22 -8.47 8.14
N LEU A 80 -2.57 -7.94 6.96
CA LEU A 80 -1.59 -7.32 6.05
C LEU A 80 -0.83 -6.17 6.73
N LEU A 81 -1.54 -5.29 7.44
CA LEU A 81 -0.91 -4.17 8.14
C LEU A 81 0.06 -4.65 9.22
N VAL A 82 -0.31 -5.67 10.00
CA VAL A 82 0.59 -6.31 10.98
C VAL A 82 1.80 -6.95 10.31
N LEU A 83 1.62 -7.62 9.17
CA LEU A 83 2.72 -8.19 8.39
C LEU A 83 3.66 -7.11 7.86
N VAL A 84 3.14 -5.96 7.45
CA VAL A 84 3.93 -4.80 7.02
C VAL A 84 4.74 -4.25 8.20
N TRP A 85 4.16 -4.11 9.39
CA TRP A 85 4.88 -3.71 10.59
C TRP A 85 6.02 -4.66 10.92
N ALA A 86 5.74 -5.97 10.92
CA ALA A 86 6.74 -7.00 11.16
C ALA A 86 7.86 -6.98 10.11
N ALA A 87 7.51 -6.84 8.83
CA ALA A 87 8.47 -6.77 7.73
C ALA A 87 9.42 -5.57 7.85
N VAL A 88 8.88 -4.38 8.13
CA VAL A 88 9.68 -3.15 8.31
C VAL A 88 10.57 -3.25 9.55
N LEU A 89 10.03 -3.73 10.68
CA LEU A 89 10.80 -3.90 11.91
C LEU A 89 11.93 -4.92 11.72
N PHE A 90 11.65 -6.05 11.08
CA PHE A 90 12.65 -7.06 10.76
C PHE A 90 13.75 -6.51 9.85
N HIS A 91 13.38 -5.74 8.82
CA HIS A 91 14.33 -5.05 7.94
C HIS A 91 15.25 -4.12 8.74
N ALA A 92 14.68 -3.27 9.60
CA ALA A 92 15.41 -2.34 10.44
C ALA A 92 16.41 -3.03 11.39
N ILE A 93 15.95 -4.09 12.07
CA ILE A 93 16.77 -4.91 12.96
C ILE A 93 17.95 -5.52 12.20
N ARG A 94 17.69 -6.16 11.05
CA ARG A 94 18.73 -6.79 10.22
C ARG A 94 19.75 -5.78 9.72
N ALA A 95 19.30 -4.61 9.25
CA ALA A 95 20.19 -3.54 8.82
C ALA A 95 21.11 -3.07 9.97
N SER A 96 20.58 -2.99 11.20
CA SER A 96 21.37 -2.61 12.38
C SER A 96 22.46 -3.64 12.70
N PHE A 97 22.13 -4.93 12.66
CA PHE A 97 23.09 -6.02 12.89
C PHE A 97 24.21 -6.02 11.85
N ARG A 98 23.91 -5.73 10.59
CA ARG A 98 24.92 -5.63 9.53
C ARG A 98 25.93 -4.52 9.77
N VAL A 99 25.43 -3.32 10.10
CA VAL A 99 26.31 -2.17 10.38
C VAL A 99 27.18 -2.44 11.61
N ARG A 100 26.63 -3.10 12.65
CA ARG A 100 27.40 -3.51 13.83
C ARG A 100 28.44 -4.58 13.53
N ALA A 101 28.08 -5.63 12.79
CA ALA A 101 29.00 -6.69 12.39
C ALA A 101 30.15 -6.15 11.53
N ALA A 102 29.87 -5.21 10.62
CA ALA A 102 30.88 -4.52 9.84
C ALA A 102 31.80 -3.66 10.71
N ALA A 103 31.27 -2.97 11.73
CA ALA A 103 32.07 -2.15 12.65
C ALA A 103 33.00 -2.98 13.55
N LEU A 104 32.65 -4.23 13.84
CA LEU A 104 33.45 -5.16 14.64
C LEU A 104 34.48 -5.95 13.82
N GLY A 105 34.57 -5.73 12.50
CA GLY A 105 35.50 -6.47 11.63
C GLY A 105 35.17 -7.95 11.44
N ILE A 106 33.99 -8.40 11.91
CA ILE A 106 33.57 -9.82 11.90
C ILE A 106 33.31 -10.33 10.47
N ARG A 107 33.21 -9.45 9.48
CA ARG A 107 33.05 -9.81 8.05
C ARG A 107 34.04 -9.08 7.16
N GLN A 108 35.29 -9.56 7.13
CA GLN A 108 36.31 -9.10 6.18
C GLN A 108 36.32 -9.91 4.86
N GLN A 109 35.41 -10.89 4.69
CA GLN A 109 35.54 -11.89 3.63
C GLN A 109 34.23 -12.32 2.93
N GLU A 110 33.22 -11.45 2.81
CA GLU A 110 32.25 -11.57 1.72
C GLU A 110 32.77 -10.72 0.55
N ARG A 111 33.67 -11.34 -0.22
CA ARG A 111 34.19 -10.87 -1.50
C ARG A 111 33.05 -10.42 -2.41
N SER A 112 33.31 -9.28 -3.07
CA SER A 112 32.74 -8.84 -4.35
C SER A 112 31.23 -8.58 -4.42
N GLY A 113 30.86 -7.30 -4.24
CA GLY A 113 30.12 -6.64 -5.33
C GLY A 113 28.82 -5.93 -5.03
N THR A 114 28.29 -5.92 -3.80
CA THR A 114 27.14 -5.06 -3.48
C THR A 114 27.55 -3.99 -2.49
N PRO A 115 27.75 -2.73 -2.93
CA PRO A 115 27.93 -1.63 -2.01
C PRO A 115 26.70 -1.60 -1.09
N ASP A 116 26.90 -1.59 0.21
CA ASP A 116 25.90 -1.15 1.17
C ASP A 116 25.56 0.31 0.84
N ARG A 117 24.61 0.53 -0.07
CA ARG A 117 24.34 1.85 -0.63
C ARG A 117 23.58 2.66 0.42
N PRO A 118 24.17 3.71 1.02
CA PRO A 118 23.43 4.61 1.90
C PRO A 118 22.21 5.20 1.20
N ALA A 119 22.24 5.31 -0.14
CA ALA A 119 21.10 5.71 -0.96
C ALA A 119 19.86 4.80 -0.77
N GLU A 120 20.02 3.49 -0.64
CA GLU A 120 18.91 2.55 -0.40
C GLU A 120 18.29 2.80 0.98
N MET A 121 19.13 2.92 2.02
CA MET A 121 18.67 3.23 3.38
C MET A 121 17.97 4.59 3.45
N LEU A 122 18.47 5.58 2.71
CA LEU A 122 17.87 6.92 2.63
C LEU A 122 16.54 6.89 1.87
N ALA A 123 16.44 6.13 0.77
CA ALA A 123 15.18 5.94 0.05
C ALA A 123 14.14 5.25 0.96
N MET A 124 14.55 4.20 1.69
CA MET A 124 13.68 3.53 2.65
C MET A 124 13.27 4.46 3.80
N ALA A 125 14.19 5.26 4.33
CA ALA A 125 13.89 6.26 5.36
C ALA A 125 12.89 7.31 4.85
N GLY A 126 13.05 7.77 3.60
CA GLY A 126 12.12 8.69 2.95
C GLY A 126 10.73 8.06 2.77
N ALA A 127 10.67 6.81 2.31
CA ALA A 127 9.43 6.06 2.19
C ALA A 127 8.74 5.88 3.54
N LEU A 128 9.47 5.49 4.59
CA LEU A 128 8.92 5.32 5.93
C LEU A 128 8.43 6.64 6.55
N THR A 129 9.13 7.74 6.30
CA THR A 129 8.72 9.07 6.77
C THR A 129 7.43 9.51 6.06
N GLY A 130 7.35 9.29 4.75
CA GLY A 130 6.12 9.51 3.99
C GLY A 130 4.98 8.60 4.47
N ALA A 131 5.26 7.32 4.72
CA ALA A 131 4.33 6.34 5.27
C ALA A 131 3.85 6.67 6.70
N ALA A 132 4.66 7.39 7.47
CA ALA A 132 4.28 7.88 8.79
C ALA A 132 3.37 9.11 8.68
N ALA A 133 3.62 10.00 7.71
CA ALA A 133 2.90 11.26 7.58
C ALA A 133 1.58 11.13 6.80
N TRP A 134 1.52 10.27 5.78
CA TRP A 134 0.40 10.25 4.83
C TRP A 134 -1.00 10.05 5.44
N PRO A 135 -1.24 9.24 6.50
CA PRO A 135 -2.61 9.03 6.97
C PRO A 135 -3.20 10.33 7.54
N TRP A 136 -2.37 11.10 8.23
CA TRP A 136 -2.72 12.40 8.81
C TRP A 136 -2.91 13.48 7.74
N ILE A 137 -2.18 13.39 6.63
CA ILE A 137 -2.34 14.30 5.49
C ILE A 137 -3.64 13.98 4.75
N ALA A 138 -3.91 12.69 4.52
CA ALA A 138 -5.11 12.21 3.82
C ALA A 138 -6.40 12.59 4.55
N ASP A 139 -6.38 12.60 5.89
CA ASP A 139 -7.51 13.03 6.74
C ASP A 139 -7.87 14.52 6.55
N ARG A 140 -6.93 15.35 6.08
CA ARG A 140 -7.14 16.79 5.84
C ARG A 140 -7.39 17.12 4.37
N SER A 141 -6.80 16.37 3.46
CA SER A 141 -6.93 16.59 2.02
C SER A 141 -6.66 15.29 1.26
N ALA A 142 -7.68 14.80 0.56
CA ALA A 142 -7.57 13.57 -0.24
C ALA A 142 -6.48 13.68 -1.33
N ILE A 143 -6.37 14.84 -1.99
CA ILE A 143 -5.36 15.07 -3.04
C ILE A 143 -3.95 15.09 -2.44
N ALA A 144 -3.74 15.83 -1.35
CA ALA A 144 -2.43 15.86 -0.69
C ALA A 144 -2.04 14.47 -0.14
N GLY A 145 -3.01 13.74 0.40
CA GLY A 145 -2.84 12.36 0.86
C GLY A 145 -2.43 11.42 -0.27
N MET A 146 -3.11 11.50 -1.42
CA MET A 146 -2.76 10.73 -2.62
C MET A 146 -1.35 11.05 -3.13
N LEU A 147 -0.97 12.33 -3.18
CA LEU A 147 0.38 12.75 -3.57
C LEU A 147 1.44 12.23 -2.58
N ALA A 148 1.16 12.29 -1.27
CA ALA A 148 2.04 11.74 -0.23
C ALA A 148 2.18 10.22 -0.34
N ALA A 149 1.09 9.49 -0.60
CA ALA A 149 1.11 8.05 -0.85
C ALA A 149 1.89 7.71 -2.14
N GLY A 150 1.77 8.56 -3.17
CA GLY A 150 2.52 8.43 -4.42
C GLY A 150 4.03 8.61 -4.22
N ALA A 151 4.43 9.67 -3.52
CA ALA A 151 5.83 9.89 -3.15
C ALA A 151 6.39 8.74 -2.30
N THR A 152 5.62 8.29 -1.30
CA THR A 152 5.96 7.13 -0.46
C THR A 152 6.18 5.86 -1.28
N SER A 153 5.28 5.59 -2.25
CA SER A 153 5.38 4.45 -3.17
C SER A 153 6.59 4.55 -4.09
N ALA A 154 6.90 5.75 -4.60
CA ALA A 154 8.08 5.96 -5.43
C ALA A 154 9.37 5.67 -4.63
N PHE A 155 9.49 6.21 -3.42
CA PHE A 155 10.65 5.95 -2.56
C PHE A 155 10.78 4.48 -2.15
N SER A 156 9.67 3.79 -1.86
CA SER A 156 9.68 2.37 -1.50
C SER A 156 10.11 1.48 -2.68
N ILE A 157 9.64 1.79 -3.90
CA ILE A 157 10.05 1.10 -5.13
C ILE A 157 11.54 1.36 -5.42
N LEU A 158 12.01 2.61 -5.26
CA LEU A 158 13.43 2.94 -5.43
C LEU A 158 14.31 2.17 -4.43
N ALA A 159 13.87 2.05 -3.17
CA ALA A 159 14.54 1.22 -2.18
C ALA A 159 14.56 -0.27 -2.58
N ALA A 160 13.42 -0.80 -3.07
CA ALA A 160 13.31 -2.18 -3.52
C ALA A 160 14.20 -2.48 -4.75
N LEU A 161 14.25 -1.56 -5.73
CA LEU A 161 15.14 -1.67 -6.90
C LEU A 161 16.62 -1.58 -6.50
N GLY A 162 16.94 -0.78 -5.46
CA GLY A 162 18.28 -0.70 -4.89
C GLY A 162 18.78 -2.04 -4.33
N ASP A 163 17.87 -2.86 -3.80
CA ASP A 163 18.15 -4.18 -3.20
C ASP A 163 18.13 -5.34 -4.22
N ALA A 164 17.78 -5.09 -5.49
CA ALA A 164 17.69 -6.12 -6.54
C ALA A 164 19.05 -6.66 -7.03
N GLY A 165 20.17 -6.29 -6.40
CA GLY A 165 21.52 -6.72 -6.77
C GLY A 165 21.75 -8.24 -6.62
N PRO A 166 22.76 -8.83 -7.29
CA PRO A 166 22.90 -10.28 -7.57
C PRO A 166 23.08 -11.23 -6.37
N ALA A 167 23.08 -10.74 -5.13
CA ALA A 167 23.33 -11.56 -3.96
C ALA A 167 22.12 -12.45 -3.57
N PRO A 168 22.32 -13.73 -3.20
CA PRO A 168 21.26 -14.72 -2.97
C PRO A 168 20.51 -14.57 -1.63
N GLU A 169 20.44 -13.38 -1.04
CA GLU A 169 19.81 -13.17 0.27
C GLU A 169 18.27 -13.10 0.17
N VAL A 170 17.63 -14.25 -0.04
CA VAL A 170 16.17 -14.44 -0.15
C VAL A 170 15.35 -13.67 0.91
N PRO A 171 15.69 -13.64 2.21
CA PRO A 171 14.79 -13.03 3.20
C PRO A 171 14.80 -11.49 3.21
N ARG A 172 15.84 -10.83 2.67
CA ARG A 172 15.92 -9.36 2.68
C ARG A 172 14.96 -8.75 1.66
N ARG A 173 15.00 -9.30 0.45
CA ARG A 173 14.17 -8.89 -0.69
C ARG A 173 12.68 -8.97 -0.40
N THR A 174 12.26 -9.95 0.40
CA THR A 174 10.85 -10.13 0.77
C THR A 174 10.31 -8.98 1.62
N SER A 175 11.06 -8.51 2.62
CA SER A 175 10.59 -7.46 3.55
C SER A 175 10.35 -6.10 2.86
N VAL A 176 11.31 -5.66 2.05
CA VAL A 176 11.22 -4.40 1.30
C VAL A 176 10.14 -4.51 0.22
N GLY A 177 10.04 -5.66 -0.45
CA GLY A 177 8.98 -5.95 -1.40
C GLY A 177 7.58 -5.84 -0.79
N ILE A 178 7.35 -6.45 0.38
CA ILE A 178 6.06 -6.38 1.09
C ILE A 178 5.66 -4.92 1.36
N PHE A 179 6.60 -4.13 1.90
CA PHE A 179 6.35 -2.72 2.17
C PHE A 179 6.05 -1.93 0.90
N ALA A 180 6.85 -2.12 -0.16
CA ALA A 180 6.62 -1.48 -1.45
C ALA A 180 5.24 -1.82 -2.03
N GLY A 181 4.86 -3.11 -2.00
CA GLY A 181 3.54 -3.56 -2.43
C GLY A 181 2.42 -2.86 -1.66
N TRP A 182 2.50 -2.85 -0.32
CA TRP A 182 1.52 -2.16 0.52
C TRP A 182 1.40 -0.65 0.23
N THR A 183 2.53 0.04 -0.02
CA THR A 183 2.50 1.47 -0.37
C THR A 183 1.80 1.72 -1.70
N VAL A 184 2.03 0.87 -2.71
CA VAL A 184 1.36 0.98 -4.02
C VAL A 184 -0.15 0.77 -3.88
N VAL A 185 -0.58 -0.22 -3.09
CA VAL A 185 -2.02 -0.39 -2.81
C VAL A 185 -2.58 0.85 -2.08
N SER A 186 -1.81 1.43 -1.15
CA SER A 186 -2.19 2.66 -0.43
C SER A 186 -2.34 3.88 -1.34
N LEU A 187 -1.48 4.01 -2.36
CA LEU A 187 -1.62 5.00 -3.42
C LEU A 187 -2.93 4.81 -4.17
N TYR A 188 -3.23 3.60 -4.64
CA TYR A 188 -4.43 3.36 -5.44
C TYR A 188 -5.73 3.42 -4.63
N ALA A 189 -5.69 3.09 -3.34
CA ALA A 189 -6.80 3.34 -2.43
C ALA A 189 -7.05 4.85 -2.26
N SER A 190 -5.99 5.65 -2.12
CA SER A 190 -6.09 7.12 -2.05
C SER A 190 -6.57 7.71 -3.37
N PHE A 191 -6.16 7.15 -4.50
CA PHE A 191 -6.65 7.53 -5.83
C PHE A 191 -8.14 7.26 -5.98
N ALA A 192 -8.62 6.09 -5.57
CA ALA A 192 -10.06 5.78 -5.55
C ALA A 192 -10.83 6.80 -4.68
N ALA A 193 -10.29 7.16 -3.51
CA ALA A 193 -10.90 8.16 -2.63
C ALA A 193 -10.97 9.57 -3.26
N VAL A 194 -9.98 9.95 -4.07
CA VAL A 194 -10.03 11.20 -4.84
C VAL A 194 -11.07 11.13 -5.95
N LEU A 195 -11.16 10.02 -6.69
CA LEU A 195 -12.18 9.84 -7.74
C LEU A 195 -13.60 9.98 -7.16
N THR A 196 -13.86 9.38 -6.01
CA THR A 196 -15.19 9.46 -5.38
C THR A 196 -15.44 10.84 -4.77
N GLY A 197 -14.51 11.33 -3.94
CA GLY A 197 -14.72 12.55 -3.16
C GLY A 197 -14.62 13.85 -3.95
N GLN A 198 -13.82 13.90 -5.01
CA GLN A 198 -13.55 15.15 -5.76
C GLN A 198 -14.16 15.14 -7.16
N LEU A 199 -14.27 13.98 -7.80
CA LEU A 199 -14.77 13.86 -9.18
C LEU A 199 -16.20 13.29 -9.25
N GLY A 200 -16.80 12.94 -8.10
CA GLY A 200 -18.17 12.42 -8.04
C GLY A 200 -18.36 11.07 -8.73
N VAL A 201 -17.26 10.34 -8.98
CA VAL A 201 -17.33 9.00 -9.59
C VAL A 201 -17.97 8.04 -8.59
N SER A 202 -18.85 7.15 -9.07
CA SER A 202 -19.45 6.13 -8.20
C SER A 202 -18.37 5.26 -7.55
N ALA A 203 -18.59 4.86 -6.30
CA ALA A 203 -17.60 4.11 -5.53
C ALA A 203 -17.18 2.81 -6.23
N THR A 204 -18.14 2.07 -6.79
CA THR A 204 -17.91 0.89 -7.63
C THR A 204 -16.98 1.19 -8.81
N LEU A 205 -17.29 2.20 -9.62
CA LEU A 205 -16.52 2.52 -10.81
C LEU A 205 -15.11 3.01 -10.44
N ALA A 206 -14.99 3.86 -9.42
CA ALA A 206 -13.71 4.33 -8.89
C ALA A 206 -12.83 3.16 -8.40
N ALA A 207 -13.42 2.19 -7.71
CA ALA A 207 -12.72 1.00 -7.24
C ALA A 207 -12.24 0.12 -8.40
N VAL A 208 -13.10 -0.15 -9.40
CA VAL A 208 -12.73 -0.92 -10.59
C VAL A 208 -11.60 -0.24 -11.37
N ILE A 209 -11.71 1.08 -11.58
CA ILE A 209 -10.66 1.88 -12.24
C ILE A 209 -9.35 1.79 -11.46
N ALA A 210 -9.39 2.01 -10.13
CA ALA A 210 -8.20 1.97 -9.29
C ALA A 210 -7.54 0.58 -9.27
N VAL A 211 -8.32 -0.51 -9.20
CA VAL A 211 -7.81 -1.89 -9.28
C VAL A 211 -7.18 -2.16 -10.64
N GLY A 212 -7.78 -1.67 -11.74
CA GLY A 212 -7.21 -1.79 -13.08
C GLY A 212 -5.85 -1.10 -13.20
N PHE A 213 -5.74 0.16 -12.76
CA PHE A 213 -4.46 0.88 -12.76
C PHE A 213 -3.45 0.27 -11.80
N LEU A 214 -3.89 -0.19 -10.62
CA LEU A 214 -3.05 -0.91 -9.67
C LEU A 214 -2.44 -2.16 -10.33
N LEU A 215 -3.24 -2.96 -11.03
CA LEU A 215 -2.75 -4.16 -11.70
C LEU A 215 -1.69 -3.81 -12.76
N VAL A 216 -1.96 -2.84 -13.63
CA VAL A 216 -1.00 -2.42 -14.66
C VAL A 216 0.30 -1.95 -14.01
N THR A 217 0.24 -1.12 -12.97
CA THR A 217 1.42 -0.63 -12.26
C THR A 217 2.15 -1.76 -11.54
N ALA A 218 1.43 -2.66 -10.88
CA ALA A 218 2.00 -3.82 -10.19
C ALA A 218 2.77 -4.72 -11.15
N ILE A 219 2.22 -5.00 -12.33
CA ILE A 219 2.89 -5.79 -13.37
C ILE A 219 4.17 -5.09 -13.85
N ASN A 220 4.10 -3.78 -14.15
CA ASN A 220 5.25 -3.01 -14.59
C ASN A 220 6.37 -2.96 -13.54
N VAL A 221 6.01 -2.79 -12.27
CA VAL A 221 6.96 -2.78 -11.16
C VAL A 221 7.53 -4.18 -10.92
N GLN A 222 6.71 -5.23 -10.94
CA GLN A 222 7.15 -6.60 -10.73
C GLN A 222 8.18 -7.04 -11.77
N PHE A 223 7.97 -6.71 -13.05
CA PHE A 223 8.97 -7.00 -14.09
C PHE A 223 10.32 -6.32 -13.84
N ARG A 224 10.33 -5.14 -13.22
CA ARG A 224 11.56 -4.42 -12.87
C ARG A 224 12.21 -4.93 -11.59
N LEU A 225 11.41 -5.38 -10.62
CA LEU A 225 11.90 -5.95 -9.36
C LEU A 225 12.42 -7.39 -9.51
N GLY A 226 12.05 -8.08 -10.58
CA GLY A 226 12.46 -9.48 -10.82
C GLY A 226 11.80 -10.43 -9.79
N PRO A 227 12.51 -11.44 -9.24
CA PRO A 227 11.92 -12.51 -8.44
C PRO A 227 11.54 -12.09 -7.00
N MET A 228 11.23 -10.81 -6.76
CA MET A 228 10.87 -10.29 -5.45
C MET A 228 9.40 -10.63 -5.11
N ILE A 229 9.16 -11.85 -4.59
CA ILE A 229 7.82 -12.39 -4.31
C ILE A 229 7.04 -11.51 -3.30
N GLY A 230 7.73 -10.88 -2.34
CA GLY A 230 7.11 -10.09 -1.29
C GLY A 230 6.21 -8.95 -1.81
N PHE A 231 6.58 -8.34 -2.94
CA PHE A 231 5.80 -7.27 -3.57
C PHE A 231 4.45 -7.78 -4.08
N SER A 232 4.48 -8.80 -4.94
CA SER A 232 3.25 -9.41 -5.47
C SER A 232 2.38 -10.00 -4.35
N LEU A 233 2.99 -10.63 -3.35
CA LEU A 233 2.25 -11.22 -2.24
C LEU A 233 1.46 -10.18 -1.44
N ALA A 234 2.05 -9.02 -1.15
CA ALA A 234 1.35 -7.93 -0.46
C ALA A 234 0.16 -7.41 -1.27
N ILE A 235 0.31 -7.25 -2.59
CA ILE A 235 -0.78 -6.80 -3.48
C ILE A 235 -1.88 -7.86 -3.58
N MET A 236 -1.53 -9.13 -3.81
CA MET A 236 -2.50 -10.24 -3.84
C MET A 236 -3.26 -10.32 -2.52
N TRP A 237 -2.56 -10.19 -1.40
CA TRP A 237 -3.20 -10.20 -0.08
C TRP A 237 -4.17 -9.02 0.11
N ALA A 238 -3.79 -7.83 -0.34
CA ALA A 238 -4.69 -6.68 -0.33
C ALA A 238 -5.94 -6.94 -1.19
N MET A 239 -5.77 -7.49 -2.39
CA MET A 239 -6.89 -7.82 -3.28
C MET A 239 -7.81 -8.88 -2.69
N ILE A 240 -7.28 -9.90 -1.99
CA ILE A 240 -8.08 -10.88 -1.25
C ILE A 240 -8.91 -10.17 -0.19
N GLY A 241 -8.31 -9.24 0.55
CA GLY A 241 -9.03 -8.45 1.55
C GLY A 241 -10.12 -7.56 0.96
N ILE A 242 -9.88 -6.95 -0.21
CA ILE A 242 -10.89 -6.17 -0.94
C ILE A 242 -12.02 -7.08 -1.43
N ALA A 243 -11.70 -8.18 -2.10
CA ALA A 243 -12.67 -9.14 -2.61
C ALA A 243 -13.55 -9.69 -1.48
N ALA A 244 -12.95 -10.12 -0.36
CA ALA A 244 -13.68 -10.65 0.79
C ALA A 244 -14.68 -9.65 1.37
N GLN A 245 -14.39 -8.35 1.31
CA GLN A 245 -15.30 -7.30 1.78
C GLN A 245 -16.37 -6.96 0.75
N SER A 246 -16.12 -7.15 -0.55
CA SER A 246 -17.06 -6.80 -1.62
C SER A 246 -17.99 -7.93 -2.06
N VAL A 247 -17.72 -9.20 -1.75
CA VAL A 247 -18.50 -10.37 -2.23
C VAL A 247 -20.02 -10.23 -1.99
N GLY A 248 -20.42 -9.60 -0.88
CA GLY A 248 -21.84 -9.41 -0.54
C GLY A 248 -22.44 -8.07 -0.99
N ALA A 249 -21.64 -7.14 -1.50
CA ALA A 249 -22.06 -5.77 -1.77
C ALA A 249 -21.90 -5.35 -3.23
N ASP A 250 -20.83 -5.80 -3.90
CA ASP A 250 -20.55 -5.46 -5.29
C ASP A 250 -19.75 -6.56 -6.01
N LEU A 251 -20.43 -7.22 -6.95
CA LEU A 251 -19.84 -8.30 -7.74
C LEU A 251 -18.74 -7.77 -8.68
N SER A 252 -18.87 -6.55 -9.21
CA SER A 252 -17.89 -5.97 -10.15
C SER A 252 -16.56 -5.69 -9.46
N VAL A 253 -16.57 -5.14 -8.25
CA VAL A 253 -15.34 -4.94 -7.46
C VAL A 253 -14.68 -6.27 -7.09
N THR A 254 -15.50 -7.26 -6.70
CA THR A 254 -15.03 -8.61 -6.39
C THR A 254 -14.33 -9.25 -7.58
N LEU A 255 -14.97 -9.24 -8.75
CA LEU A 255 -14.41 -9.81 -9.98
C LEU A 255 -13.15 -9.07 -10.43
N ALA A 256 -13.11 -7.75 -10.31
CA ALA A 256 -11.91 -6.96 -10.63
C ALA A 256 -10.73 -7.35 -9.73
N ALA A 257 -10.95 -7.51 -8.43
CA ALA A 257 -9.92 -7.93 -7.48
C ALA A 257 -9.43 -9.37 -7.76
N VAL A 258 -10.33 -10.31 -8.07
CA VAL A 258 -9.97 -11.70 -8.44
C VAL A 258 -9.19 -11.73 -9.75
N ALA A 259 -9.61 -10.96 -10.76
CA ALA A 259 -8.89 -10.85 -12.02
C ALA A 259 -7.48 -10.26 -11.83
N ALA A 260 -7.34 -9.26 -10.94
CA ALA A 260 -6.04 -8.70 -10.60
C ALA A 260 -5.12 -9.72 -9.92
N ILE A 261 -5.64 -10.56 -9.01
CA ILE A 261 -4.88 -11.66 -8.40
C ILE A 261 -4.40 -12.64 -9.47
N ALA A 262 -5.30 -13.09 -10.35
CA ALA A 262 -4.98 -14.04 -11.41
C ALA A 262 -3.91 -13.48 -12.38
N GLY A 263 -4.06 -12.23 -12.81
CA GLY A 263 -3.09 -11.55 -13.68
C GLY A 263 -1.72 -11.41 -13.02
N LEU A 264 -1.67 -11.01 -11.75
CA LEU A 264 -0.41 -10.84 -11.03
C LEU A 264 0.29 -12.19 -10.73
N ALA A 265 -0.48 -13.24 -10.45
CA ALA A 265 0.03 -14.60 -10.28
C ALA A 265 0.68 -15.12 -11.58
N ALA A 266 0.04 -14.92 -12.74
CA ALA A 266 0.61 -15.30 -14.03
C ALA A 266 1.94 -14.58 -14.31
N VAL A 267 2.02 -13.28 -14.01
CA VAL A 267 3.26 -12.50 -14.12
C VAL A 267 4.34 -13.00 -13.16
N MET A 268 3.96 -13.36 -11.94
CA MET A 268 4.90 -13.90 -10.95
C MET A 268 5.53 -15.21 -11.44
N VAL A 269 4.74 -16.14 -11.98
CA VAL A 269 5.24 -17.39 -12.57
C VAL A 269 6.24 -17.09 -13.69
N ARG A 270 5.90 -16.15 -14.59
CA ARG A 270 6.78 -15.76 -15.70
C ARG A 270 8.09 -15.13 -15.25
N VAL A 271 8.09 -14.38 -14.15
CA VAL A 271 9.30 -13.73 -13.62
C VAL A 271 10.18 -14.73 -12.84
N MET A 272 9.62 -15.86 -12.41
CA MET A 272 10.33 -16.92 -11.71
C MET A 272 10.87 -18.03 -12.64
N SER A 273 10.31 -18.17 -13.85
CA SER A 273 10.77 -19.09 -14.91
C SER A 273 11.94 -18.51 -15.70
#